data_AF-A0A7J4IER7-F1
#
_entry.id   AF-A0A7J4IER7-F1
#
_cell.length_a   1.000
_cell.length_b   1.000
_cell.length_c   1.000
_cell.angle_alpha   90.00
_cell.angle_beta   90.00
_cell.angle_gamma   90.00
#
_symmetry.space_group_name_H-M   'P 1'
#
loop_
_entity.id
_entity.type
_entity.pdbx_description
1 polymer ?
#
loop_
_entity_poly.entity_id
_entity_poly.type
_entity_poly.pdbx_seq_one_letter_code
_entity_poly.pdbx_strand_id
1 'polypeptide(L)'
;MTKDTMIIFEGALCCSTGICGPEPNKALIELNENLKRLKSERPDVEITRASLTFNLETFLENNDVLEMVKAQGPDILPVTTLNGKVVTERRYPTYEEFLALLNRERERV
;
A
#
# COMPACT_ATOMS: atom_id res chain seq x y z
N MET A 1 3.32 -5.86 22.07
CA MET A 1 3.85 -6.20 20.74
C MET A 1 3.51 -5.04 19.83
N THR A 2 4.50 -4.27 19.39
CA THR A 2 4.30 -3.24 18.37
C THR A 2 3.95 -3.95 17.06
N LYS A 3 2.81 -3.60 16.49
CA LYS A 3 2.30 -4.15 15.24
C LYS A 3 2.86 -3.31 14.10
N ASP A 4 3.56 -3.92 13.14
CA ASP A 4 4.03 -3.20 11.96
C ASP A 4 2.81 -2.71 11.17
N THR A 5 2.83 -1.46 10.71
CA THR A 5 1.70 -0.88 9.98
C THR A 5 2.11 -0.59 8.54
N MET A 6 1.47 -1.24 7.59
CA MET A 6 1.67 -1.07 6.17
C MET A 6 0.45 -0.42 5.53
N ILE A 7 0.67 0.66 4.78
CA ILE A 7 -0.40 1.37 4.09
C ILE A 7 -0.05 1.49 2.61
N ILE A 8 -0.98 1.09 1.75
CA ILE A 8 -0.87 1.23 0.30
C ILE A 8 -1.82 2.35 -0.14
N PHE A 9 -1.24 3.40 -0.67
CA PHE A 9 -1.90 4.59 -1.20
C PHE A 9 -2.06 4.43 -2.70
N GLU A 10 -3.29 4.46 -3.18
CA GLU A 10 -3.65 4.17 -4.57
C GLU A 10 -4.24 5.40 -5.26
N GLY A 11 -4.20 5.41 -6.59
CA GLY A 11 -4.87 6.42 -7.41
C GLY A 11 -6.39 6.42 -7.22
N ALA A 12 -7.09 7.24 -7.99
CA ALA A 12 -8.55 7.19 -8.01
C ALA A 12 -9.02 5.81 -8.50
N LEU A 13 -9.62 5.03 -7.60
CA LEU A 13 -10.22 3.73 -7.92
C LEU A 13 -11.74 3.85 -7.94
N CYS A 14 -12.40 3.07 -8.79
CA CYS A 14 -13.87 2.98 -8.85
C CYS A 14 -14.47 2.13 -7.73
N CYS A 15 -13.68 1.24 -7.10
CA CYS A 15 -14.04 0.48 -5.89
C CYS A 15 -12.81 0.19 -5.03
N SER A 16 -13.00 -0.32 -3.81
CA SER A 16 -11.93 -0.60 -2.84
C SER A 16 -10.90 -1.64 -3.30
N THR A 17 -11.25 -2.52 -4.23
CA THR A 17 -10.30 -3.48 -4.83
C THR A 17 -9.73 -2.99 -6.16
N GLY A 18 -10.38 -2.00 -6.79
CA GLY A 18 -10.13 -1.50 -8.14
C GLY A 18 -10.38 -2.52 -9.27
N ILE A 19 -11.11 -3.61 -8.98
CA ILE A 19 -11.41 -4.69 -9.94
C ILE A 19 -12.74 -4.45 -10.67
N CYS A 20 -13.53 -3.44 -10.30
CA CYS A 20 -14.80 -3.15 -10.97
C CYS A 20 -14.58 -2.51 -12.35
N GLY A 21 -14.73 -3.31 -13.40
CA GLY A 21 -14.64 -2.86 -14.79
C GLY A 21 -14.67 -4.06 -15.74
N PRO A 22 -14.95 -3.85 -17.03
CA PRO A 22 -14.97 -4.93 -18.02
C PRO A 22 -13.60 -5.61 -18.18
N GLU A 23 -12.51 -4.89 -17.88
CA GLU A 23 -11.14 -5.40 -17.91
C GLU A 23 -10.47 -5.16 -16.55
N PRO A 24 -10.48 -6.16 -15.64
CA PRO A 24 -9.87 -6.01 -14.33
C PRO A 24 -8.34 -5.94 -14.45
N ASN A 25 -7.73 -4.95 -13.79
CA ASN A 25 -6.28 -4.75 -13.83
C ASN A 25 -5.55 -5.92 -13.14
N LYS A 26 -4.67 -6.61 -13.89
CA LYS A 26 -3.89 -7.76 -13.40
C LYS A 26 -3.05 -7.42 -12.17
N ALA A 27 -2.46 -6.23 -12.11
CA ALA A 27 -1.65 -5.81 -10.97
C ALA A 27 -2.48 -5.71 -9.68
N LEU A 28 -3.75 -5.30 -9.79
CA LEU A 28 -4.67 -5.28 -8.65
C LEU A 28 -5.10 -6.68 -8.24
N ILE A 29 -5.31 -7.60 -9.19
CA ILE A 29 -5.60 -9.01 -8.88
C ILE A 29 -4.44 -9.62 -8.09
N GLU A 30 -3.22 -9.48 -8.61
CA GLU A 30 -2.00 -9.97 -7.96
C GLU A 30 -1.80 -9.34 -6.58
N LEU A 31 -2.01 -8.03 -6.45
CA LEU A 31 -1.96 -7.35 -5.16
C LEU A 31 -2.96 -7.97 -4.17
N ASN A 32 -4.23 -8.15 -4.57
CA ASN A 32 -5.25 -8.69 -3.67
C ASN A 32 -4.87 -10.10 -3.18
N GLU A 33 -4.34 -10.96 -4.04
CA GLU A 33 -3.87 -12.30 -3.64
C GLU A 33 -2.65 -12.23 -2.73
N ASN A 34 -1.67 -11.38 -3.06
CA ASN A 34 -0.48 -11.16 -2.23
C ASN A 34 -0.86 -10.64 -0.83
N LEU A 35 -1.80 -9.70 -0.73
CA LEU A 35 -2.27 -9.16 0.53
C LEU A 35 -3.06 -10.17 1.35
N LYS A 36 -3.90 -11.00 0.72
CA LYS A 36 -4.59 -12.10 1.42
C LYS A 36 -3.59 -13.08 2.03
N ARG A 37 -2.61 -13.49 1.23
CA ARG A 37 -1.53 -14.37 1.68
C ARG A 37 -0.73 -13.74 2.81
N LEU A 38 -0.35 -12.47 2.67
CA LEU A 38 0.43 -11.75 3.68
C LEU A 38 -0.34 -11.62 5.00
N LYS A 39 -1.63 -11.27 4.96
CA LYS A 39 -2.49 -11.22 6.16
C LYS A 39 -2.60 -12.57 6.87
N SER A 40 -2.60 -13.67 6.12
CA SER A 40 -2.66 -15.02 6.68
C SER A 40 -1.33 -15.44 7.33
N GLU A 41 -0.19 -15.09 6.72
CA GLU A 41 1.13 -15.51 7.19
C GLU A 41 1.75 -14.55 8.22
N ARG A 42 1.30 -13.28 8.24
CA ARG A 42 1.83 -12.19 9.07
C ARG A 42 0.69 -11.47 9.82
N PRO A 43 0.02 -12.12 10.79
CA PRO A 43 -1.06 -11.51 11.57
C PRO A 43 -0.59 -10.36 12.48
N ASP A 44 0.72 -10.24 12.68
CA ASP A 44 1.41 -9.18 13.39
C ASP A 44 1.61 -7.90 12.55
N VAL A 45 1.12 -7.88 11.31
CA VAL A 45 1.19 -6.72 10.41
C VAL A 45 -0.22 -6.21 10.14
N GLU A 46 -0.44 -4.92 10.35
CA GLU A 46 -1.66 -4.23 9.95
C GLU A 46 -1.52 -3.74 8.51
N ILE A 47 -2.45 -4.13 7.64
CA ILE A 47 -2.40 -3.75 6.22
C ILE A 47 -3.68 -3.02 5.83
N THR A 48 -3.50 -1.75 5.46
CA THR A 48 -4.55 -0.82 5.05
C THR A 48 -4.34 -0.38 3.60
N ARG A 49 -5.44 -0.18 2.88
CA ARG A 49 -5.45 0.43 1.56
C ARG A 49 -6.23 1.73 1.61
N ALA A 50 -5.66 2.79 1.06
CA ALA A 50 -6.29 4.07 0.88
C ALA A 50 -6.19 4.45 -0.59
N SER A 51 -7.18 5.16 -1.10
CA SER A 51 -7.17 5.71 -2.45
C SER A 51 -7.63 7.16 -2.44
N LEU A 52 -7.41 7.89 -3.53
CA LEU A 52 -7.93 9.26 -3.63
C LEU A 52 -9.48 9.33 -3.55
N THR A 53 -10.16 8.20 -3.78
CA THR A 53 -11.63 8.07 -3.70
C THR A 53 -12.10 7.50 -2.35
N PHE A 54 -11.28 6.69 -1.67
CA PHE A 54 -11.65 5.93 -0.48
C PHE A 54 -10.59 6.09 0.62
N ASN A 55 -11.00 6.37 1.87
CA ASN A 55 -10.08 6.59 2.99
C ASN A 55 -9.11 7.76 2.72
N LEU A 56 -9.64 8.87 2.20
CA LEU A 56 -8.85 10.08 1.89
C LEU A 56 -8.19 10.65 3.17
N GLU A 57 -8.79 10.47 4.35
CA GLU A 57 -8.16 10.90 5.60
C GLU A 57 -6.78 10.28 5.81
N THR A 58 -6.55 9.04 5.36
CA THR A 58 -5.24 8.37 5.50
C THR A 58 -4.15 9.09 4.69
N PHE A 59 -4.50 9.69 3.55
CA PHE A 59 -3.56 10.55 2.80
C PHE A 59 -3.22 11.82 3.58
N LEU A 60 -4.21 12.40 4.27
CA LEU A 60 -4.00 13.63 5.05
C LEU A 60 -3.16 13.38 6.30
N GLU A 61 -3.20 12.17 6.85
CA GLU A 61 -2.41 11.77 8.02
C GLU A 61 -0.95 11.43 7.69
N ASN A 62 -0.63 11.10 6.42
CA ASN A 62 0.73 10.84 5.97
C ASN A 62 1.26 12.02 5.14
N ASN A 63 1.92 12.96 5.82
CA ASN A 63 2.45 14.17 5.19
C ASN A 63 3.41 13.88 4.02
N ASP A 64 4.29 12.88 4.16
CA ASP A 64 5.25 12.53 3.11
C ASP A 64 4.54 12.14 1.82
N VAL A 65 3.56 11.23 1.89
CA VAL A 65 2.79 10.81 0.72
C VAL A 65 1.98 11.98 0.16
N LEU A 66 1.35 12.78 1.02
CA LEU A 66 0.56 13.94 0.59
C LEU A 66 1.41 14.97 -0.18
N GLU A 67 2.61 15.28 0.33
CA GLU A 67 3.53 16.21 -0.32
C GLU A 67 4.02 15.66 -1.65
N MET A 68 4.34 14.37 -1.72
CA MET A 68 4.76 13.75 -2.98
C MET A 68 3.66 13.81 -4.03
N VAL A 69 2.40 13.49 -3.68
CA VAL A 69 1.27 13.59 -4.60
C VAL A 69 1.02 15.04 -5.04
N LYS A 70 1.15 16.01 -4.14
CA LYS A 70 1.00 17.43 -4.47
C LYS A 70 2.10 17.94 -5.39
N ALA A 71 3.35 17.51 -5.17
CA ALA A 71 4.51 18.00 -5.91
C ALA A 71 4.67 17.33 -7.28
N GLN A 72 4.40 16.02 -7.37
CA GLN A 72 4.65 15.21 -8.56
C GLN A 72 3.36 14.78 -9.29
N GLY A 73 2.19 15.04 -8.70
CA GLY A 73 0.90 14.61 -9.22
C GLY A 73 0.54 13.17 -8.82
N PRO A 74 -0.65 12.69 -9.25
CA PRO A 74 -1.15 11.36 -8.92
C PRO A 74 -0.36 10.22 -9.57
N ASP A 75 0.50 10.51 -10.56
CA ASP A 75 1.30 9.52 -11.30
C ASP A 75 2.37 8.82 -10.44
N ILE A 76 2.63 9.31 -9.22
CA ILE A 76 3.49 8.59 -8.26
C ILE A 76 2.82 7.36 -7.66
N LEU A 77 1.49 7.29 -7.76
CA LEU A 77 0.70 6.23 -7.14
C LEU A 77 0.80 4.95 -8.00
N PRO A 78 0.72 3.75 -7.39
CA PRO A 78 0.56 3.52 -5.96
C PRO A 78 1.86 3.75 -5.16
N VAL A 79 1.72 4.23 -3.92
CA VAL A 79 2.81 4.39 -2.94
C VAL A 79 2.57 3.44 -1.77
N THR A 80 3.59 2.70 -1.34
CA THR A 80 3.50 1.86 -0.14
C THR A 80 4.34 2.48 0.96
N THR A 81 3.80 2.50 2.17
CA THR A 81 4.53 2.87 3.38
C THR A 81 4.60 1.71 4.36
N LEU A 82 5.67 1.68 5.15
CA LEU A 82 5.83 0.79 6.30
C LEU A 82 6.22 1.63 7.50
N ASN A 83 5.44 1.53 8.58
CA ASN A 83 5.59 2.33 9.80
C ASN A 83 5.71 3.83 9.52
N GLY A 84 4.85 4.31 8.59
CA GLY A 84 4.78 5.71 8.17
C GLY A 84 5.79 6.13 7.10
N LYS A 85 6.82 5.33 6.82
CA LYS A 85 7.88 5.67 5.85
C LYS A 85 7.59 5.09 4.47
N VAL A 86 7.80 5.88 3.42
CA VAL A 86 7.70 5.41 2.03
C VAL A 86 8.75 4.35 1.74
N VAL A 87 8.30 3.22 1.19
CA VAL A 87 9.15 2.07 0.81
C VAL A 87 9.09 1.75 -0.68
N THR A 88 7.98 2.07 -1.36
CA THR A 88 7.85 1.93 -2.82
C THR A 88 6.93 3.00 -3.40
N GLU A 89 7.11 3.32 -4.68
CA GLU A 89 6.29 4.27 -5.46
C GLU A 89 6.03 3.70 -6.86
N ARG A 90 4.97 4.19 -7.53
CA ARG A 90 4.58 3.91 -8.92
C ARG A 90 4.26 2.44 -9.25
N ARG A 91 4.38 1.54 -8.27
CA ARG A 91 4.10 0.11 -8.43
C ARG A 91 3.75 -0.54 -7.11
N TYR A 92 3.00 -1.62 -7.21
CA TYR A 92 2.78 -2.51 -6.07
C TYR A 92 4.04 -3.36 -5.81
N PRO A 93 4.43 -3.56 -4.55
CA PRO A 93 5.46 -4.53 -4.20
C PRO A 93 5.03 -5.95 -4.59
N THR A 94 5.99 -6.78 -4.97
CA THR A 94 5.76 -8.22 -5.07
C THR A 94 5.60 -8.83 -3.68
N TYR A 95 5.08 -10.05 -3.61
CA TYR A 95 4.98 -10.77 -2.36
C TYR A 95 6.35 -10.94 -1.66
N GLU A 96 7.41 -11.23 -2.42
CA GLU A 96 8.77 -11.36 -1.89
C GLU A 96 9.30 -10.03 -1.35
N GLU A 97 9.00 -8.92 -2.03
CA GLU A 97 9.38 -7.58 -1.57
C GLU A 97 8.65 -7.19 -0.28
N PHE A 98 7.36 -7.50 -0.15
CA PHE A 98 6.63 -7.28 1.10
C PHE A 98 7.32 -7.99 2.28
N LEU A 99 7.69 -9.26 2.09
CA LEU A 99 8.40 -10.02 3.13
C LEU A 99 9.78 -9.42 3.43
N ALA A 100 10.54 -9.05 2.39
CA ALA A 100 11.86 -8.45 2.57
C ALA A 100 11.79 -7.12 3.33
N LEU A 101 10.81 -6.26 3.03
CA LEU A 101 10.59 -4.99 3.72
C LEU A 101 10.26 -5.21 5.19
N LEU A 102 9.33 -6.12 5.48
CA LEU A 102 8.92 -6.45 6.85
C LEU A 102 10.06 -7.07 7.67
N ASN A 103 10.89 -7.91 7.06
CA ASN A 103 12.02 -8.53 7.75
C ASN A 103 13.10 -7.48 8.06
N ARG A 104 13.42 -6.60 7.09
CA ARG A 104 14.41 -5.53 7.27
C ARG A 104 14.07 -4.58 8.41
N GLU A 105 12.81 -4.21 8.58
CA GLU A 105 12.41 -3.33 9.69
C GLU A 105 12.55 -4.02 11.04
N ARG A 106 12.34 -5.34 11.12
CA ARG A 106 12.50 -6.11 12.36
C ARG A 106 13.96 -6.34 12.75
N GLU A 107 14.87 -6.39 11.78
CA GLU A 107 16.32 -6.51 12.01
C GLU A 107 16.95 -5.20 12.52
N ARG A 108 16.24 -4.08 12.39
CA ARG A 108 16.69 -2.75 12.84
C ARG A 108 16.35 -2.43 14.31
N VAL A 109 15.64 -3.33 14.99
CA VAL A 109 15.22 -3.22 16.40
C VAL A 109 16.11 -4.09 17.28
#